data_AF-A0A4Z2GIH9-F1
#
_entry.id   AF-A0A4Z2GIH9-F1
#
_cell.length_a   1.000
_cell.length_b   1.000
_cell.length_c   1.000
_cell.angle_alpha   90.00
_cell.angle_beta   90.00
_cell.angle_gamma   90.00
#
_symmetry.space_group_name_H-M   'P 1'
#
loop_
_entity.id
_entity.type
_entity.pdbx_description
1 polymer ?
#
loop_
_entity_poly.entity_id
_entity_poly.type
_entity_poly.pdbx_seq_one_letter_code
_entity_poly.pdbx_strand_id
1 'polypeptide(L)'
;MERGTLVERLDASKKVVEAARRESRCLEKQVQELEEKLQRSHRETRAAEEKMQKFLQNVAGLLPGKREDAPLLTKEEVLHNLNEVCNKSLSVMEARLHQASEQLSEQAELGLRALQRAQLAEQQVQDLRERLRGLEAELQAADVQRDGLRLHRQHVGKEVRREEAPRPGDEFLEQLSEAMRVESVAVDLGFDMRLKLTLKRAEQLVKQEAAALVESRSLTYSLQRKFKLQKDQLESKALHVQLLRNKVSELEEEEKKRRCSASAGERDDAHLETRRLKRKVERLQGDLKAAERSNAELEAQLVPASELKMRVVEQDRALQNQNQRLEQLDAVSSDLRSREQQSRADQRQLDGLRRSLSQLSDRERELVDFRMVVSQMLDLDATALDLTSYDIIKSLEGLLHTYHHHLHHHHHPGNMAWHCPAHQGPEVQDLPSSSSFDLPPSGSAPLHEAQI
;
A
#
# COMPACT_ATOMS: atom_id res chain seq x y z
N MET A 1 62.61 -34.14 34.18
CA MET A 1 61.18 -34.23 33.81
C MET A 1 60.55 -32.85 33.54
N GLU A 2 60.89 -31.82 34.33
CA GLU A 2 60.25 -30.48 34.29
C GLU A 2 60.18 -29.77 32.92
N ARG A 3 61.14 -30.03 32.02
CA ARG A 3 61.15 -29.42 30.68
C ARG A 3 59.99 -29.90 29.79
N GLY A 4 59.48 -31.13 29.99
CA GLY A 4 58.34 -31.66 29.24
C GLY A 4 57.01 -31.04 29.69
N THR A 5 56.78 -30.99 31.00
CA THR A 5 55.57 -30.37 31.58
C THR A 5 55.46 -28.87 31.30
N LEU A 6 56.58 -28.15 31.10
CA LEU A 6 56.55 -26.77 30.63
C LEU A 6 56.10 -26.64 29.16
N VAL A 7 56.51 -27.56 28.28
CA VAL A 7 56.06 -27.58 26.87
C VAL A 7 54.57 -27.92 26.77
N GLU A 8 54.11 -28.92 27.53
CA GLU A 8 52.69 -29.28 27.60
C GLU A 8 51.81 -28.12 28.08
N ARG A 9 52.25 -27.39 29.12
CA ARG A 9 51.55 -26.18 29.60
C ARG A 9 51.54 -25.06 28.56
N LEU A 10 52.62 -24.88 27.80
CA LEU A 10 52.68 -23.89 26.72
C LEU A 10 51.69 -24.22 25.60
N ASP A 11 51.64 -25.48 25.16
CA ASP A 11 50.72 -25.90 24.10
C ASP A 11 49.25 -25.95 24.56
N ALA A 12 48.98 -26.28 25.82
CA ALA A 12 47.66 -26.08 26.41
C ALA A 12 47.25 -24.60 26.42
N SER A 13 48.17 -23.69 26.79
CA SER A 13 47.93 -22.25 26.75
C SER A 13 47.67 -21.74 25.33
N LYS A 14 48.46 -22.18 24.33
CA LYS A 14 48.20 -21.85 22.91
C LYS A 14 46.80 -22.30 22.47
N LYS A 15 46.39 -23.53 22.79
CA LYS A 15 45.06 -24.06 22.44
C LYS A 15 43.93 -23.22 23.06
N VAL A 16 44.08 -22.78 24.31
CA VAL A 16 43.13 -21.87 24.97
C VAL A 16 43.09 -20.50 24.28
N VAL A 17 44.25 -19.92 23.94
CA VAL A 17 44.33 -18.64 23.21
C VAL A 17 43.71 -18.74 21.82
N GLU A 18 43.91 -19.85 21.10
CA GLU A 18 43.25 -20.06 19.81
C GLU A 18 41.74 -20.26 19.93
N ALA A 19 41.27 -20.98 20.96
CA ALA A 19 39.84 -21.14 21.25
C ALA A 19 39.20 -19.77 21.51
N ALA A 20 39.79 -18.95 22.40
CA ALA A 20 39.35 -17.59 22.66
C ALA A 20 39.38 -16.70 21.40
N ARG A 21 40.37 -16.85 20.51
CA ARG A 21 40.41 -16.16 19.21
C ARG A 21 39.32 -16.65 18.23
N ARG A 22 38.92 -17.92 18.27
CA ARG A 22 37.79 -18.45 17.47
C ARG A 22 36.46 -17.93 18.03
N GLU A 23 36.32 -17.86 19.34
CA GLU A 23 35.16 -17.30 20.04
C GLU A 23 35.00 -15.79 19.80
N SER A 24 36.07 -15.00 19.94
CA SER A 24 36.08 -13.56 19.60
C SER A 24 35.56 -13.30 18.19
N ARG A 25 36.09 -14.03 17.18
CA ARG A 25 35.63 -13.93 15.78
C ARG A 25 34.21 -14.43 15.54
N CYS A 26 33.66 -15.26 16.42
CA CYS A 26 32.25 -15.65 16.39
C CYS A 26 31.37 -14.52 16.94
N LEU A 27 31.76 -13.95 18.09
CA LEU A 27 31.08 -12.82 18.72
C LEU A 27 31.12 -11.56 17.85
N GLU A 28 32.26 -11.24 17.23
CA GLU A 28 32.42 -10.14 16.26
C GLU A 28 31.41 -10.25 15.11
N LYS A 29 31.22 -11.44 14.54
CA LYS A 29 30.20 -11.68 13.50
C LYS A 29 28.77 -11.52 14.02
N GLN A 30 28.47 -12.00 15.23
CA GLN A 30 27.16 -11.84 15.85
C GLN A 30 26.85 -10.36 16.13
N VAL A 31 27.83 -9.58 16.60
CA VAL A 31 27.72 -8.13 16.77
C VAL A 31 27.44 -7.46 15.42
N GLN A 32 28.21 -7.78 14.38
CA GLN A 32 28.01 -7.21 13.03
C GLN A 32 26.61 -7.54 12.47
N GLU A 33 26.14 -8.79 12.61
CA GLU A 33 24.78 -9.17 12.22
C GLU A 33 23.69 -8.41 13.01
N LEU A 34 23.91 -8.17 14.32
CA LEU A 34 22.97 -7.42 15.16
C LEU A 34 22.96 -5.95 14.80
N GLU A 35 24.10 -5.35 14.48
CA GLU A 35 24.21 -3.98 13.96
C GLU A 35 23.47 -3.84 12.62
N GLU A 36 23.64 -4.79 11.70
CA GLU A 36 22.89 -4.80 10.42
C GLU A 36 21.38 -4.97 10.61
N LYS A 37 20.95 -5.81 11.57
CA LYS A 37 19.53 -5.98 11.92
C LYS A 37 18.96 -4.69 12.54
N LEU A 38 19.71 -4.05 13.45
CA LEU A 38 19.35 -2.79 14.07
C LEU A 38 19.25 -1.65 13.05
N GLN A 39 20.22 -1.53 12.14
CA GLN A 39 20.19 -0.54 11.07
C GLN A 39 19.00 -0.75 10.11
N ARG A 40 18.68 -2.00 9.75
CA ARG A 40 17.49 -2.31 8.93
C ARG A 40 16.20 -1.91 9.64
N SER A 41 16.03 -2.34 10.89
CA SER A 41 14.86 -1.97 11.70
C SER A 41 14.74 -0.45 11.85
N HIS A 42 15.84 0.28 12.09
CA HIS A 42 15.80 1.74 12.19
C HIS A 42 15.40 2.43 10.87
N ARG A 43 15.88 1.94 9.72
CA ARG A 43 15.44 2.42 8.39
C ARG A 43 13.97 2.13 8.12
N GLU A 44 13.47 0.95 8.52
CA GLU A 44 12.08 0.55 8.38
C GLU A 44 11.14 1.41 9.25
N THR A 45 11.48 1.63 10.53
CA THR A 45 10.74 2.51 11.44
C THR A 45 10.67 3.93 10.89
N ARG A 46 11.80 4.51 10.48
CA ARG A 46 11.85 5.85 9.87
C ARG A 46 11.00 5.94 8.60
N ALA A 47 11.05 4.93 7.73
CA ALA A 47 10.21 4.89 6.53
C ALA A 47 8.70 4.74 6.85
N ALA A 48 8.33 4.14 7.98
CA ALA A 48 6.96 4.08 8.47
C ALA A 48 6.51 5.43 9.07
N GLU A 49 7.36 6.10 9.84
CA GLU A 49 7.14 7.45 10.38
C GLU A 49 6.92 8.47 9.25
N GLU A 50 7.78 8.48 8.23
CA GLU A 50 7.64 9.37 7.06
C GLU A 50 6.32 9.14 6.30
N LYS A 51 5.84 7.88 6.22
CA LYS A 51 4.53 7.56 5.63
C LYS A 51 3.37 8.03 6.50
N MET A 52 3.44 7.84 7.81
CA MET A 52 2.45 8.32 8.78
C MET A 52 2.34 9.85 8.74
N GLN A 53 3.47 10.53 8.68
CA GLN A 53 3.54 11.99 8.66
C GLN A 53 2.95 12.57 7.36
N LYS A 54 3.25 11.97 6.20
CA LYS A 54 2.59 12.29 4.92
C LYS A 54 1.08 12.05 4.97
N PHE A 55 0.62 10.96 5.60
CA PHE A 55 -0.80 10.68 5.77
C PHE A 55 -1.50 11.74 6.63
N LEU A 56 -0.94 12.09 7.79
CA LEU A 56 -1.47 13.16 8.66
C LEU A 56 -1.53 14.50 7.93
N GLN A 57 -0.49 14.83 7.14
CA GLN A 57 -0.43 16.06 6.35
C GLN A 57 -1.48 16.10 5.23
N ASN A 58 -1.76 14.96 4.58
CA ASN A 58 -2.84 14.83 3.59
C ASN A 58 -4.23 15.02 4.23
N VAL A 59 -4.49 14.39 5.38
CA VAL A 59 -5.78 14.54 6.10
C VAL A 59 -5.95 15.98 6.60
N ALA A 60 -4.91 16.58 7.17
CA ALA A 60 -4.90 18.00 7.55
C ALA A 60 -5.17 18.93 6.36
N GLY A 61 -4.67 18.59 5.16
CA GLY A 61 -4.94 19.34 3.94
C GLY A 61 -6.41 19.34 3.48
N LEU A 62 -7.19 18.35 3.90
CA LEU A 62 -8.63 18.20 3.59
C LEU A 62 -9.55 18.80 4.66
N LEU A 63 -9.03 19.11 5.85
CA LEU A 63 -9.81 19.69 6.94
C LEU A 63 -10.00 21.21 6.76
N PRO A 64 -11.23 21.73 6.84
CA PRO A 64 -11.47 23.17 6.76
C PRO A 64 -10.92 23.89 8.00
N GLY A 65 -9.94 24.77 7.81
CA GLY A 65 -9.33 25.55 8.90
C GLY A 65 -7.81 25.65 8.89
N LYS A 66 -7.13 25.54 7.73
CA LYS A 66 -5.68 25.73 7.63
C LYS A 66 -5.22 27.04 8.28
N ARG A 67 -4.40 26.94 9.32
CA ARG A 67 -3.37 27.94 9.61
C ARG A 67 -2.15 27.58 8.75
N GLU A 68 -1.70 28.50 7.90
CA GLU A 68 -0.68 28.20 6.89
C GLU A 68 0.71 27.93 7.48
N ASP A 69 0.95 28.33 8.75
CA ASP A 69 2.26 28.25 9.43
C ASP A 69 2.31 27.26 10.62
N ALA A 70 1.38 26.30 10.73
CA ALA A 70 1.38 25.34 11.84
C ALA A 70 2.37 24.17 11.60
N PRO A 71 3.30 23.88 12.53
CA PRO A 71 4.21 22.74 12.41
C PRO A 71 3.46 21.41 12.56
N LEU A 72 3.95 20.39 11.86
CA LEU A 72 3.66 18.94 12.00
C LEU A 72 2.49 18.57 12.94
N LEU A 73 1.26 18.71 12.44
CA LEU A 73 0.04 18.32 13.16
C LEU A 73 0.12 16.88 13.67
N THR A 74 -0.11 16.72 14.96
CA THR A 74 -0.12 15.42 15.65
C THR A 74 -1.40 14.64 15.34
N LYS A 75 -1.34 13.33 15.61
CA LYS A 75 -2.49 12.43 15.42
C LYS A 75 -3.71 12.87 16.24
N GLU A 76 -3.51 13.32 17.48
CA GLU A 76 -4.61 13.80 18.33
C GLU A 76 -5.28 15.05 17.76
N GLU A 77 -4.51 16.03 17.26
CA GLU A 77 -5.04 17.27 16.69
C GLU A 77 -5.85 17.01 15.41
N VAL A 78 -5.38 16.13 14.53
CA VAL A 78 -6.12 15.73 13.31
C VAL A 78 -7.44 15.04 13.67
N LEU A 79 -7.44 14.15 14.67
CA LEU A 79 -8.66 13.48 15.14
C LEU A 79 -9.64 14.46 15.80
N HIS A 80 -9.14 15.42 16.59
CA HIS A 80 -9.97 16.45 17.22
C HIS A 80 -10.64 17.34 16.18
N ASN A 81 -9.89 17.83 15.19
CA ASN A 81 -10.41 18.65 14.10
C ASN A 81 -11.42 17.88 13.23
N LEU A 82 -11.17 16.60 12.93
CA LEU A 82 -12.12 15.76 12.19
C LEU A 82 -13.43 15.60 12.98
N ASN A 83 -13.34 15.32 14.28
CA ASN A 83 -14.51 15.18 15.15
C ASN A 83 -15.29 16.51 15.28
N GLU A 84 -14.60 17.64 15.43
CA GLU A 84 -15.22 18.98 15.39
C GLU A 84 -16.00 19.22 14.09
N VAL A 85 -15.39 18.95 12.93
CA VAL A 85 -16.01 19.16 11.61
C VAL A 85 -17.19 18.23 11.41
N CYS A 86 -17.07 16.95 11.81
CA CYS A 86 -18.19 16.00 11.79
C CYS A 86 -19.34 16.45 12.69
N ASN A 87 -19.08 16.85 13.94
CA ASN A 87 -20.12 17.27 14.88
C ASN A 87 -20.79 18.60 14.47
N LYS A 88 -20.03 19.55 13.91
CA LYS A 88 -20.59 20.79 13.32
C LYS A 88 -21.44 20.50 12.08
N SER A 89 -21.02 19.58 11.22
CA SER A 89 -21.78 19.15 10.05
C SER A 89 -23.08 18.43 10.45
N LEU A 90 -23.00 17.52 11.43
CA LEU A 90 -24.15 16.80 11.98
C LEU A 90 -25.17 17.78 12.59
N SER A 91 -24.75 18.69 13.47
CA SER A 91 -25.67 19.64 14.11
C SER A 91 -26.35 20.58 13.10
N VAL A 92 -25.66 20.98 12.03
CA VAL A 92 -26.26 21.73 10.91
C VAL A 92 -27.27 20.89 10.12
N MET A 93 -26.99 19.60 9.90
CA MET A 93 -27.96 18.71 9.24
C MET A 93 -29.18 18.42 10.13
N GLU A 94 -28.98 18.19 11.43
CA GLU A 94 -30.05 17.99 12.42
C GLU A 94 -30.96 19.23 12.51
N ALA A 95 -30.38 20.43 12.63
CA ALA A 95 -31.14 21.68 12.64
C ALA A 95 -31.96 21.89 11.35
N ARG A 96 -31.38 21.59 10.18
CA ARG A 96 -32.10 21.66 8.89
C ARG A 96 -33.19 20.59 8.76
N LEU A 97 -32.98 19.41 9.33
CA LEU A 97 -33.97 18.32 9.35
C LEU A 97 -35.15 18.67 10.27
N HIS A 98 -34.89 19.23 11.46
CA HIS A 98 -35.93 19.75 12.35
C HIS A 98 -36.72 20.86 11.67
N GLN A 99 -36.06 21.88 11.11
CA GLN A 99 -36.73 22.97 10.38
C GLN A 99 -37.61 22.46 9.23
N ALA A 100 -37.11 21.50 8.43
CA ALA A 100 -37.89 20.91 7.34
C ALA A 100 -39.08 20.09 7.85
N SER A 101 -38.93 19.39 8.99
CA SER A 101 -40.00 18.63 9.63
C SER A 101 -41.10 19.53 10.20
N GLU A 102 -40.73 20.65 10.83
CA GLU A 102 -41.67 21.66 11.32
C GLU A 102 -42.47 22.27 10.18
N GLN A 103 -41.79 22.72 9.11
CA GLN A 103 -42.43 23.28 7.91
C GLN A 103 -43.39 22.29 7.24
N LEU A 104 -43.03 21.00 7.17
CA LEU A 104 -43.92 19.97 6.62
C LEU A 104 -45.16 19.78 7.50
N SER A 105 -45.01 19.81 8.82
CA SER A 105 -46.13 19.71 9.78
C SER A 105 -47.08 20.90 9.66
N GLU A 106 -46.55 22.13 9.64
CA GLU A 106 -47.34 23.35 9.42
C GLU A 106 -48.09 23.30 8.08
N GLN A 107 -47.43 22.87 7.01
CA GLN A 107 -48.04 22.76 5.69
C GLN A 107 -49.14 21.69 5.64
N ALA A 108 -48.96 20.56 6.34
CA ALA A 108 -49.99 19.52 6.48
C ALA A 108 -51.22 20.01 7.27
N GLU A 109 -51.00 20.73 8.38
CA GLU A 109 -52.09 21.35 9.14
C GLU A 109 -52.86 22.39 8.32
N LEU A 110 -52.16 23.26 7.59
CA LEU A 110 -52.78 24.26 6.72
C LEU A 110 -53.59 23.58 5.59
N GLY A 111 -53.07 22.50 5.01
CA GLY A 111 -53.80 21.69 4.03
C GLY A 111 -55.08 21.08 4.59
N LEU A 112 -55.04 20.53 5.80
CA LEU A 112 -56.20 19.92 6.46
C LEU A 112 -57.26 20.97 6.84
N ARG A 113 -56.85 22.14 7.36
CA ARG A 113 -57.74 23.28 7.63
C ARG A 113 -58.36 23.85 6.35
N ALA A 114 -57.61 23.88 5.25
CA ALA A 114 -58.12 24.31 3.94
C ALA A 114 -59.16 23.32 3.37
N LEU A 115 -58.91 22.01 3.51
CA LEU A 115 -59.85 20.96 3.11
C LEU A 115 -61.16 21.04 3.90
N GLN A 116 -61.09 21.18 5.23
CA GLN A 116 -62.27 21.33 6.08
C GLN A 116 -63.10 22.58 5.70
N ARG A 117 -62.44 23.69 5.39
CA ARG A 117 -63.11 24.91 4.88
C ARG A 117 -63.77 24.69 3.52
N ALA A 118 -63.13 23.96 2.61
CA ALA A 118 -63.71 23.64 1.30
C ALA A 118 -64.99 22.80 1.45
N GLN A 119 -64.95 21.75 2.28
CA GLN A 119 -66.11 20.90 2.57
C GLN A 119 -67.29 21.69 3.17
N LEU A 120 -67.02 22.59 4.12
CA LEU A 120 -68.07 23.46 4.69
C LEU A 120 -68.66 24.42 3.65
N ALA A 121 -67.85 24.96 2.74
CA ALA A 121 -68.33 25.81 1.65
C ALA A 121 -69.15 25.02 0.60
N GLU A 122 -68.75 23.78 0.30
CA GLU A 122 -69.51 22.87 -0.58
C GLU A 122 -70.89 22.53 0.00
N GLN A 123 -70.96 22.25 1.31
CA GLN A 123 -72.23 22.04 2.02
C GLN A 123 -73.13 23.28 1.95
N GLN A 124 -72.60 24.47 2.26
CA GLN A 124 -73.37 25.73 2.17
C GLN A 124 -73.89 26.01 0.75
N VAL A 125 -73.09 25.72 -0.28
CA VAL A 125 -73.52 25.86 -1.68
C VAL A 125 -74.63 24.86 -2.03
N GLN A 126 -74.57 23.64 -1.48
CA GLN A 126 -75.61 22.64 -1.69
C GLN A 126 -76.94 23.05 -1.02
N ASP A 127 -76.90 23.46 0.25
CA ASP A 127 -78.07 23.97 0.98
C ASP A 127 -78.73 25.16 0.26
N LEU A 128 -77.92 26.09 -0.25
CA LEU A 128 -78.41 27.26 -1.00
C LEU A 128 -79.04 26.86 -2.34
N ARG A 129 -78.49 25.85 -3.04
CA ARG A 129 -79.09 25.32 -4.28
C ARG A 129 -80.45 24.66 -4.02
N GLU A 130 -80.59 23.93 -2.92
CA GLU A 130 -81.83 23.27 -2.56
C GLU A 130 -82.92 24.28 -2.16
N ARG A 131 -82.57 25.29 -1.36
CA ARG A 131 -83.46 26.42 -1.04
C ARG A 131 -83.87 27.21 -2.28
N LEU A 132 -82.94 27.47 -3.19
CA LEU A 132 -83.23 28.19 -4.44
C LEU A 132 -84.21 27.41 -5.33
N ARG A 133 -84.02 26.09 -5.49
CA ARG A 133 -84.99 25.22 -6.20
C ARG A 133 -86.38 25.24 -5.57
N GLY A 134 -86.46 25.26 -4.23
CA GLY A 134 -87.73 25.39 -3.51
C GLY A 134 -88.46 26.69 -3.85
N LEU A 135 -87.76 27.82 -3.79
CA LEU A 135 -88.30 29.14 -4.14
C LEU A 135 -88.68 29.25 -5.63
N GLU A 136 -87.92 28.63 -6.54
CA GLU A 136 -88.27 28.55 -7.96
C GLU A 136 -89.58 27.79 -8.19
N ALA A 137 -89.80 26.68 -7.46
CA ALA A 137 -91.04 25.90 -7.54
C ALA A 137 -92.24 26.66 -6.93
N GLU A 138 -92.05 27.35 -5.80
CA GLU A 138 -93.07 28.21 -5.19
C GLU A 138 -93.48 29.36 -6.13
N LEU A 139 -92.52 30.02 -6.78
CA LEU A 139 -92.77 31.09 -7.73
C LEU A 139 -93.56 30.59 -8.95
N GLN A 140 -93.18 29.43 -9.52
CA GLN A 140 -93.91 28.80 -10.62
C GLN A 140 -95.35 28.46 -10.23
N ALA A 141 -95.57 27.94 -9.02
CA ALA A 141 -96.92 27.67 -8.51
C ALA A 141 -97.76 28.96 -8.34
N ALA A 142 -97.15 30.04 -7.85
CA ALA A 142 -97.80 31.33 -7.69
C ALA A 142 -98.19 31.97 -9.04
N ASP A 143 -97.36 31.87 -10.07
CA ASP A 143 -97.69 32.40 -11.40
C ASP A 143 -98.85 31.61 -12.06
N VAL A 144 -98.89 30.28 -11.93
CA VAL A 144 -100.05 29.47 -12.37
C VAL A 144 -101.34 29.89 -11.66
N GLN A 145 -101.30 30.18 -10.35
CA GLN A 145 -102.46 30.70 -9.62
C GLN A 145 -102.88 32.09 -10.12
N ARG A 146 -101.93 32.98 -10.38
CA ARG A 146 -102.19 34.33 -10.91
C ARG A 146 -102.86 34.30 -12.28
N ASP A 147 -102.41 33.43 -13.17
CA ASP A 147 -103.03 33.28 -14.49
C ASP A 147 -104.44 32.67 -14.40
N GLY A 148 -104.68 31.71 -13.51
CA GLY A 148 -106.03 31.23 -13.20
C GLY A 148 -106.98 32.34 -12.74
N LEU A 149 -106.53 33.18 -11.80
CA LEU A 149 -107.30 34.36 -11.34
C LEU A 149 -107.50 35.41 -12.44
N ARG A 150 -106.50 35.59 -13.32
CA ARG A 150 -106.57 36.52 -14.47
C ARG A 150 -107.62 36.06 -15.48
N LEU A 151 -107.66 34.78 -15.80
CA LEU A 151 -108.69 34.17 -16.65
C LEU A 151 -110.08 34.31 -16.03
N HIS A 152 -110.22 34.09 -14.72
CA HIS A 152 -111.49 34.28 -14.01
C HIS A 152 -111.98 35.74 -14.07
N ARG A 153 -111.12 36.73 -13.79
CA ARG A 153 -111.47 38.16 -13.92
C ARG A 153 -111.86 38.56 -15.35
N GLN A 154 -111.26 37.94 -16.37
CA GLN A 154 -111.62 38.22 -17.78
C GLN A 154 -112.97 37.64 -18.18
N HIS A 155 -113.50 36.64 -17.47
CA HIS A 155 -114.88 36.17 -17.64
C HIS A 155 -115.85 37.13 -16.93
N VAL A 156 -115.66 37.37 -15.63
CA VAL A 156 -116.54 38.26 -14.84
C VAL A 156 -116.58 39.68 -15.40
N GLY A 157 -115.44 40.22 -15.85
CA GLY A 157 -115.36 41.56 -16.45
C GLY A 157 -116.05 41.73 -17.82
N LYS A 158 -116.51 40.63 -18.45
CA LYS A 158 -117.36 40.67 -19.65
C LYS A 158 -118.85 40.69 -19.29
N GLU A 159 -119.23 40.16 -18.13
CA GLU A 159 -120.62 40.10 -17.67
C GLU A 159 -121.07 41.43 -17.04
N VAL A 160 -120.16 42.15 -16.38
CA VAL A 160 -120.42 43.43 -15.67
C VAL A 160 -120.35 44.67 -16.59
N ARG A 161 -120.65 44.53 -17.89
CA ARG A 161 -120.69 45.66 -18.87
C ARG A 161 -122.07 45.87 -19.49
N ARG A 162 -123.12 45.76 -18.68
CA ARG A 162 -124.47 46.27 -18.96
C ARG A 162 -124.99 46.95 -17.70
N GLU A 163 -125.52 48.17 -17.86
CA GLU A 163 -126.21 48.98 -16.84
C GLU A 163 -125.32 49.43 -15.65
N GLU A 164 -125.48 50.60 -14.99
CA GLU A 164 -126.00 51.92 -15.36
C GLU A 164 -125.60 52.88 -14.21
N ALA A 165 -124.71 53.86 -14.40
CA ALA A 165 -124.32 54.85 -13.35
C ALA A 165 -123.53 56.06 -13.93
N PRO A 166 -123.10 57.06 -13.12
CA PRO A 166 -123.19 58.49 -13.43
C PRO A 166 -122.22 58.97 -14.52
N ARG A 167 -122.29 60.25 -14.91
CA ARG A 167 -121.46 60.83 -15.99
C ARG A 167 -119.97 60.53 -15.74
N PRO A 168 -119.34 59.62 -16.52
CA PRO A 168 -118.09 58.98 -16.10
C PRO A 168 -116.84 59.86 -16.29
N GLY A 169 -117.00 61.16 -16.55
CA GLY A 169 -115.91 62.10 -16.79
C GLY A 169 -115.29 62.65 -15.51
N ASP A 170 -116.11 62.97 -14.50
CA ASP A 170 -115.66 63.77 -13.36
C ASP A 170 -114.86 62.91 -12.36
N GLU A 171 -115.40 61.74 -11.97
CA GLU A 171 -114.72 60.74 -11.14
C GLU A 171 -113.42 60.24 -11.81
N PHE A 172 -113.45 60.05 -13.13
CA PHE A 172 -112.27 59.68 -13.91
C PHE A 172 -111.20 60.78 -13.89
N LEU A 173 -111.60 62.05 -14.05
CA LEU A 173 -110.68 63.18 -14.04
C LEU A 173 -110.08 63.43 -12.64
N GLU A 174 -110.86 63.18 -11.59
CA GLU A 174 -110.38 63.22 -10.20
C GLU A 174 -109.31 62.14 -9.95
N GLN A 175 -109.61 60.87 -10.26
CA GLN A 175 -108.63 59.77 -10.17
C GLN A 175 -107.38 60.01 -11.03
N LEU A 176 -107.53 60.57 -12.23
CA LEU A 176 -106.42 60.90 -13.12
C LEU A 176 -105.56 62.03 -12.53
N SER A 177 -106.18 63.02 -11.88
CA SER A 177 -105.47 64.13 -11.23
C SER A 177 -104.68 63.66 -10.01
N GLU A 178 -105.22 62.75 -9.21
CA GLU A 178 -104.52 62.11 -8.08
C GLU A 178 -103.34 61.25 -8.59
N ALA A 179 -103.57 60.40 -9.59
CA ALA A 179 -102.54 59.54 -10.18
C ALA A 179 -101.36 60.33 -10.77
N MET A 180 -101.63 61.49 -11.39
CA MET A 180 -100.60 62.40 -11.92
C MET A 180 -100.02 63.37 -10.88
N ARG A 181 -100.52 63.31 -9.63
CA ARG A 181 -100.18 64.20 -8.52
C ARG A 181 -100.31 65.68 -8.88
N VAL A 182 -101.46 66.04 -9.46
CA VAL A 182 -101.89 67.44 -9.63
C VAL A 182 -102.28 67.97 -8.24
N GLU A 183 -101.84 69.18 -7.91
CA GLU A 183 -101.96 69.75 -6.56
C GLU A 183 -103.42 69.93 -6.10
N SER A 184 -103.65 69.90 -4.79
CA SER A 184 -104.99 69.95 -4.16
C SER A 184 -105.83 71.18 -4.54
N VAL A 185 -105.20 72.26 -5.00
CA VAL A 185 -105.85 73.46 -5.54
C VAL A 185 -106.72 73.14 -6.78
N ALA A 186 -106.50 71.99 -7.44
CA ALA A 186 -107.31 71.56 -8.58
C ALA A 186 -108.74 71.12 -8.24
N VAL A 187 -109.05 70.86 -6.96
CA VAL A 187 -110.37 70.39 -6.49
C VAL A 187 -111.44 71.48 -6.58
N ASP A 188 -111.05 72.76 -6.40
CA ASP A 188 -111.96 73.91 -6.52
C ASP A 188 -112.13 74.40 -7.98
N LEU A 189 -111.39 73.82 -8.92
CA LEU A 189 -111.45 74.19 -10.33
C LEU A 189 -112.51 73.38 -11.08
N GLY A 190 -113.32 74.06 -11.88
CA GLY A 190 -114.28 73.44 -12.79
C GLY A 190 -113.62 72.51 -13.83
N PHE A 191 -114.39 71.53 -14.29
CA PHE A 191 -113.95 70.40 -15.13
C PHE A 191 -112.95 70.78 -16.23
N ASP A 192 -113.26 71.76 -17.08
CA ASP A 192 -112.41 72.16 -18.21
C ASP A 192 -111.02 72.67 -17.80
N MET A 193 -110.90 73.30 -16.63
CA MET A 193 -109.62 73.81 -16.13
C MET A 193 -108.80 72.69 -15.48
N ARG A 194 -109.47 71.80 -14.72
CA ARG A 194 -108.85 70.59 -14.16
C ARG A 194 -108.33 69.66 -15.28
N LEU A 195 -109.08 69.54 -16.37
CA LEU A 195 -108.68 68.79 -17.57
C LEU A 195 -107.43 69.40 -18.24
N LYS A 196 -107.41 70.73 -18.43
CA LYS A 196 -106.24 71.43 -18.99
C LYS A 196 -104.99 71.29 -18.12
N LEU A 197 -105.12 71.41 -16.80
CA LEU A 197 -104.00 71.23 -15.87
C LEU A 197 -103.46 69.80 -15.88
N THR A 198 -104.35 68.81 -15.82
CA THR A 198 -103.98 67.38 -15.87
C THR A 198 -103.30 67.04 -17.19
N LEU A 199 -103.78 67.57 -18.32
CA LEU A 199 -103.14 67.42 -19.63
C LEU A 199 -101.75 68.07 -19.68
N LYS A 200 -101.54 69.26 -19.09
CA LYS A 200 -100.21 69.88 -19.00
C LYS A 200 -99.27 69.14 -18.05
N ARG A 201 -99.77 68.55 -16.98
CA ARG A 201 -99.01 67.66 -16.11
C ARG A 201 -98.58 66.38 -16.84
N ALA A 202 -99.47 65.78 -17.63
CA ALA A 202 -99.14 64.63 -18.48
C ALA A 202 -98.05 64.97 -19.51
N GLU A 203 -98.17 66.08 -20.23
CA GLU A 203 -97.14 66.56 -21.17
C GLU A 203 -95.77 66.77 -20.48
N GLN A 204 -95.75 67.26 -19.24
CA GLN A 204 -94.53 67.44 -18.46
C GLN A 204 -93.91 66.10 -18.06
N LEU A 205 -94.71 65.18 -17.51
CA LEU A 205 -94.24 63.86 -17.08
C LEU A 205 -93.65 63.07 -18.25
N VAL A 206 -94.31 63.07 -19.41
CA VAL A 206 -93.79 62.44 -20.64
C VAL A 206 -92.44 63.02 -21.06
N LYS A 207 -92.24 64.35 -20.94
CA LYS A 207 -90.93 64.98 -21.24
C LYS A 207 -89.85 64.59 -20.23
N GLN A 208 -90.20 64.51 -18.94
CA GLN A 208 -89.27 64.11 -17.88
C GLN A 208 -88.85 62.64 -18.03
N GLU A 209 -89.81 61.74 -18.31
CA GLU A 209 -89.55 60.32 -18.56
C GLU A 209 -88.75 60.11 -19.84
N ALA A 210 -89.05 60.83 -20.93
CA ALA A 210 -88.26 60.79 -22.15
C ALA A 210 -86.79 61.23 -21.93
N ALA A 211 -86.55 62.27 -21.12
CA ALA A 211 -85.20 62.69 -20.76
C ALA A 211 -84.48 61.63 -19.92
N ALA A 212 -85.11 61.09 -18.87
CA ALA A 212 -84.56 60.04 -18.03
C ALA A 212 -84.28 58.74 -18.81
N LEU A 213 -85.11 58.40 -19.80
CA LEU A 213 -84.88 57.27 -20.71
C LEU A 213 -83.67 57.50 -21.62
N VAL A 214 -83.44 58.72 -22.12
CA VAL A 214 -82.25 59.07 -22.91
C VAL A 214 -80.98 59.00 -22.04
N GLU A 215 -81.03 59.54 -20.82
CA GLU A 215 -79.93 59.45 -19.85
C GLU A 215 -79.60 57.99 -19.50
N SER A 216 -80.60 57.19 -19.11
CA SER A 216 -80.47 55.76 -18.80
C SER A 216 -79.91 54.95 -19.98
N ARG A 217 -80.41 55.23 -21.20
CA ARG A 217 -79.87 54.66 -22.44
C ARG A 217 -78.39 55.02 -22.61
N SER A 218 -78.02 56.29 -22.44
CA SER A 218 -76.63 56.74 -22.57
C SER A 218 -75.69 56.07 -21.55
N LEU A 219 -76.14 55.93 -20.30
CA LEU A 219 -75.42 55.24 -19.24
C LEU A 219 -75.21 53.76 -19.59
N THR A 220 -76.27 53.09 -20.06
CA THR A 220 -76.23 51.68 -20.50
C THR A 220 -75.21 51.47 -21.63
N TYR A 221 -75.21 52.31 -22.67
CA TYR A 221 -74.20 52.24 -23.74
C TYR A 221 -72.77 52.49 -23.21
N SER A 222 -72.60 53.42 -22.27
CA SER A 222 -71.28 53.70 -21.66
C SER A 222 -70.76 52.50 -20.86
N LEU A 223 -71.62 51.83 -20.09
CA LEU A 223 -71.30 50.63 -19.32
C LEU A 223 -71.03 49.43 -20.23
N GLN A 224 -71.83 49.24 -21.28
CA GLN A 224 -71.61 48.19 -22.27
C GLN A 224 -70.26 48.35 -22.99
N ARG A 225 -69.86 49.58 -23.33
CA ARG A 225 -68.54 49.87 -23.91
C ARG A 225 -67.41 49.57 -22.90
N LYS A 226 -67.55 49.96 -21.63
CA LYS A 226 -66.57 49.66 -20.56
C LYS A 226 -66.43 48.16 -20.33
N PHE A 227 -67.56 47.44 -20.24
CA PHE A 227 -67.59 45.99 -20.08
C PHE A 227 -66.90 45.27 -21.25
N LYS A 228 -67.19 45.67 -22.50
CA LYS A 228 -66.51 45.11 -23.68
C LYS A 228 -65.00 45.34 -23.61
N LEU A 229 -64.54 46.55 -23.32
CA LEU A 229 -63.11 46.85 -23.19
C LEU A 229 -62.43 46.00 -22.09
N GLN A 230 -63.08 45.83 -20.94
CA GLN A 230 -62.55 44.99 -19.86
C GLN A 230 -62.52 43.50 -20.23
N LYS A 231 -63.55 43.01 -20.94
CA LYS A 231 -63.58 41.66 -21.49
C LYS A 231 -62.43 41.42 -22.47
N ASP A 232 -62.29 42.28 -23.47
CA ASP A 232 -61.24 42.18 -24.49
C ASP A 232 -59.82 42.22 -23.85
N GLN A 233 -59.64 43.02 -22.79
CA GLN A 233 -58.39 43.05 -21.99
C GLN A 233 -58.15 41.77 -21.18
N LEU A 234 -59.19 41.16 -20.61
CA LEU A 234 -59.09 39.89 -19.88
C LEU A 234 -58.76 38.73 -20.82
N GLU A 235 -59.39 38.67 -21.98
CA GLU A 235 -59.11 37.66 -23.02
C GLU A 235 -57.66 37.77 -23.52
N SER A 236 -57.17 38.99 -23.78
CA SER A 236 -55.76 39.25 -24.13
C SER A 236 -54.78 38.77 -23.05
N LYS A 237 -55.05 39.05 -21.77
CA LYS A 237 -54.24 38.56 -20.65
C LYS A 237 -54.30 37.04 -20.48
N ALA A 238 -55.46 36.42 -20.69
CA ALA A 238 -55.62 34.97 -20.60
C ALA A 238 -54.77 34.25 -21.67
N LEU A 239 -54.75 34.76 -22.91
CA LEU A 239 -53.88 34.26 -23.99
C LEU A 239 -52.39 34.41 -23.64
N HIS A 240 -51.98 35.55 -23.06
CA HIS A 240 -50.60 35.75 -22.62
C HIS A 240 -50.19 34.76 -21.51
N VAL A 241 -51.06 34.52 -20.52
CA VAL A 241 -50.82 33.53 -19.47
C VAL A 241 -50.73 32.11 -20.04
N GLN A 242 -51.56 31.78 -21.05
CA GLN A 242 -51.49 30.48 -21.73
C GLN A 242 -50.16 30.32 -22.50
N LEU A 243 -49.71 31.35 -23.21
CA LEU A 243 -48.42 31.35 -23.90
C LEU A 243 -47.25 31.17 -22.93
N LEU A 244 -47.27 31.86 -21.78
CA LEU A 244 -46.25 31.71 -20.74
C LEU A 244 -46.24 30.30 -20.14
N ARG A 245 -47.41 29.72 -19.85
CA ARG A 245 -47.52 28.33 -19.36
C ARG A 245 -46.93 27.33 -20.35
N ASN A 246 -47.30 27.44 -21.62
CA ASN A 246 -46.73 26.61 -22.68
C ASN A 246 -45.20 26.77 -22.73
N LYS A 247 -44.70 28.01 -22.62
CA LYS A 247 -43.25 28.25 -22.68
C LYS A 247 -42.48 27.70 -21.48
N VAL A 248 -43.08 27.72 -20.28
CA VAL A 248 -42.52 27.06 -19.10
C VAL A 248 -42.43 25.56 -19.32
N SER A 249 -43.52 24.91 -19.78
CA SER A 249 -43.52 23.46 -20.05
C SER A 249 -42.53 23.04 -21.16
N GLU A 250 -42.34 23.86 -22.20
CA GLU A 250 -41.27 23.65 -23.18
C GLU A 250 -39.88 23.67 -22.54
N LEU A 251 -39.60 24.64 -21.67
CA LEU A 251 -38.31 24.79 -21.00
C LEU A 251 -38.05 23.65 -20.00
N GLU A 252 -39.09 23.20 -19.27
CA GLU A 252 -39.02 22.06 -18.36
C GLU A 252 -38.68 20.76 -19.10
N GLU A 253 -39.31 20.48 -20.25
CA GLU A 253 -38.98 19.30 -21.06
C GLU A 253 -37.59 19.42 -21.73
N GLU A 254 -37.15 20.60 -22.16
CA GLU A 254 -35.79 20.81 -22.66
C GLU A 254 -34.71 20.64 -21.57
N GLU A 255 -34.95 21.13 -20.35
CA GLU A 255 -34.05 20.85 -19.23
C GLU A 255 -34.00 19.36 -18.89
N LYS A 256 -35.16 18.70 -18.85
CA LYS A 256 -35.27 17.27 -18.59
C LYS A 256 -34.50 16.45 -19.63
N LYS A 257 -34.63 16.77 -20.92
CA LYS A 257 -33.82 16.16 -22.01
C LYS A 257 -32.33 16.35 -21.76
N ARG A 258 -31.88 17.58 -21.43
CA ARG A 258 -30.46 17.88 -21.13
C ARG A 258 -29.93 17.08 -19.94
N ARG A 259 -30.71 16.99 -18.85
CA ARG A 259 -30.36 16.19 -17.66
C ARG A 259 -30.27 14.70 -18.01
N CYS A 260 -31.21 14.18 -18.78
CA CYS A 260 -31.17 12.80 -19.27
C CYS A 260 -29.93 12.53 -20.12
N SER A 261 -29.61 13.39 -21.10
CA SER A 261 -28.42 13.22 -21.95
C SER A 261 -27.11 13.33 -21.18
N ALA A 262 -27.00 14.25 -20.22
CA ALA A 262 -25.83 14.35 -19.35
C ALA A 262 -25.64 13.07 -18.52
N SER A 263 -26.70 12.59 -17.86
CA SER A 263 -26.65 11.37 -17.05
C SER A 263 -26.37 10.11 -17.88
N ALA A 264 -26.72 10.10 -19.17
CA ALA A 264 -26.39 8.99 -20.07
C ALA A 264 -24.89 8.99 -20.39
N GLY A 265 -24.32 10.15 -20.76
CA GLY A 265 -22.88 10.28 -20.99
C GLY A 265 -22.04 9.92 -19.75
N GLU A 266 -22.41 10.42 -18.57
CA GLU A 266 -21.74 10.09 -17.31
C GLU A 266 -21.75 8.58 -17.00
N ARG A 267 -22.85 7.88 -17.29
CA ARG A 267 -22.95 6.42 -17.13
C ARG A 267 -22.06 5.69 -18.13
N ASP A 268 -22.05 6.09 -19.39
CA ASP A 268 -21.24 5.47 -20.43
C ASP A 268 -19.73 5.65 -20.15
N ASP A 269 -19.31 6.84 -19.71
CA ASP A 269 -17.93 7.11 -19.28
C ASP A 269 -17.53 6.27 -18.05
N ALA A 270 -18.40 6.19 -17.04
CA ALA A 270 -18.17 5.33 -15.87
C ALA A 270 -18.09 3.83 -16.25
N HIS A 271 -18.90 3.38 -17.21
CA HIS A 271 -18.83 2.02 -17.75
C HIS A 271 -17.54 1.77 -18.55
N LEU A 272 -17.05 2.75 -19.32
CA LEU A 272 -15.79 2.68 -20.05
C LEU A 272 -14.60 2.56 -19.10
N GLU A 273 -14.51 3.42 -18.08
CA GLU A 273 -13.44 3.33 -17.07
C GLU A 273 -13.53 2.05 -16.24
N THR A 274 -14.74 1.59 -15.88
CA THR A 274 -14.91 0.27 -15.22
C THR A 274 -14.34 -0.86 -16.09
N ARG A 275 -14.62 -0.87 -17.41
CA ARG A 275 -14.05 -1.86 -18.34
C ARG A 275 -12.53 -1.71 -18.48
N ARG A 276 -12.00 -0.48 -18.48
CA ARG A 276 -10.56 -0.19 -18.56
C ARG A 276 -9.82 -0.69 -17.32
N LEU A 277 -10.35 -0.43 -16.13
CA LEU A 277 -9.82 -0.91 -14.86
C LEU A 277 -9.86 -2.43 -14.78
N LYS A 278 -10.98 -3.07 -15.17
CA LYS A 278 -11.08 -4.54 -15.24
C LYS A 278 -9.98 -5.15 -16.12
N ARG A 279 -9.73 -4.60 -17.32
CA ARG A 279 -8.63 -5.02 -18.21
C ARG A 279 -7.22 -4.73 -17.67
N LYS A 280 -7.05 -3.84 -16.69
CA LYS A 280 -5.78 -3.67 -15.96
C LYS A 280 -5.62 -4.74 -14.89
N VAL A 281 -6.68 -5.02 -14.12
CA VAL A 281 -6.71 -6.08 -13.11
C VAL A 281 -6.44 -7.45 -13.74
N GLU A 282 -7.11 -7.79 -14.85
CA GLU A 282 -6.91 -9.04 -15.58
C GLU A 282 -5.46 -9.22 -16.07
N ARG A 283 -4.80 -8.13 -16.51
CA ARG A 283 -3.39 -8.15 -16.90
C ARG A 283 -2.45 -8.35 -15.70
N LEU A 284 -2.60 -7.54 -14.66
CA LEU A 284 -1.79 -7.66 -13.43
C LEU A 284 -1.95 -9.03 -12.76
N GLN A 285 -3.13 -9.65 -12.82
CA GLN A 285 -3.34 -11.03 -12.37
C GLN A 285 -2.65 -12.07 -13.26
N GLY A 286 -2.54 -11.80 -14.57
CA GLY A 286 -1.75 -12.63 -15.49
C GLY A 286 -0.25 -12.53 -15.20
N ASP A 287 0.26 -11.31 -15.02
CA ASP A 287 1.65 -11.03 -14.71
C ASP A 287 2.06 -11.62 -13.34
N LEU A 288 1.22 -11.46 -12.32
CA LEU A 288 1.42 -12.08 -11.00
C LEU A 288 1.53 -13.60 -11.11
N LYS A 289 0.61 -14.26 -11.82
CA LYS A 289 0.64 -15.71 -12.03
C LYS A 289 1.85 -16.18 -12.85
N ALA A 290 2.41 -15.33 -13.70
CA ALA A 290 3.64 -15.63 -14.43
C ALA A 290 4.86 -15.53 -13.49
N ALA A 291 4.92 -14.50 -12.65
CA ALA A 291 5.94 -14.33 -11.62
C ALA A 291 5.92 -15.46 -10.58
N GLU A 292 4.74 -15.86 -10.09
CA GLU A 292 4.56 -17.00 -9.19
C GLU A 292 5.13 -18.30 -9.78
N ARG A 293 4.85 -18.58 -11.06
CA ARG A 293 5.41 -19.76 -11.75
C ARG A 293 6.92 -19.69 -11.89
N SER A 294 7.45 -18.53 -12.29
CA SER A 294 8.91 -18.33 -12.41
C SER A 294 9.61 -18.48 -11.06
N ASN A 295 9.01 -17.99 -9.98
CA ASN A 295 9.58 -18.13 -8.64
C ASN A 295 9.54 -19.61 -8.17
N ALA A 296 8.44 -20.32 -8.40
CA ALA A 296 8.34 -21.75 -8.12
C ALA A 296 9.33 -22.59 -8.95
N GLU A 297 9.61 -22.20 -10.20
CA GLU A 297 10.64 -22.83 -11.04
C GLU A 297 12.05 -22.58 -10.50
N LEU A 298 12.36 -21.35 -10.06
CA LEU A 298 13.65 -21.03 -9.43
C LEU A 298 13.83 -21.74 -8.08
N GLU A 299 12.78 -21.85 -7.26
CA GLU A 299 12.79 -22.66 -6.03
C GLU A 299 13.05 -24.14 -6.34
N ALA A 300 12.40 -24.69 -7.39
CA ALA A 300 12.64 -26.05 -7.84
C ALA A 300 14.06 -26.29 -8.40
N GLN A 301 14.69 -25.27 -9.00
CA GLN A 301 16.10 -25.31 -9.45
C GLN A 301 17.10 -25.15 -8.28
N LEU A 302 16.71 -24.44 -7.21
CA LEU A 302 17.56 -24.21 -6.04
C LEU A 302 17.81 -25.51 -5.25
N VAL A 303 16.82 -26.40 -5.16
CA VAL A 303 16.94 -27.70 -4.49
C VAL A 303 18.09 -28.56 -5.04
N PRO A 304 18.12 -28.97 -6.32
CA PRO A 304 19.22 -29.78 -6.87
C PRO A 304 20.57 -29.03 -6.88
N ALA A 305 20.57 -27.69 -7.01
CA ALA A 305 21.79 -26.90 -6.86
C ALA A 305 22.37 -27.00 -5.43
N SER A 306 21.50 -26.99 -4.40
CA SER A 306 21.92 -27.18 -3.01
C SER A 306 22.40 -28.61 -2.73
N GLU A 307 21.77 -29.63 -3.31
CA GLU A 307 22.22 -31.03 -3.24
C GLU A 307 23.59 -31.22 -3.90
N LEU A 308 23.79 -30.66 -5.10
CA LEU A 308 25.08 -30.70 -5.79
C LEU A 308 26.18 -30.01 -4.96
N LYS A 309 25.88 -28.86 -4.35
CA LYS A 309 26.82 -28.18 -3.45
C LYS A 309 27.18 -29.04 -2.23
N MET A 310 26.22 -29.74 -1.64
CA MET A 310 26.49 -30.70 -0.55
C MET A 310 27.40 -31.85 -1.02
N ARG A 311 27.12 -32.44 -2.19
CA ARG A 311 27.96 -33.52 -2.76
C ARG A 311 29.39 -33.04 -3.06
N VAL A 312 29.59 -31.81 -3.53
CA VAL A 312 30.92 -31.23 -3.74
C VAL A 312 31.67 -31.11 -2.41
N VAL A 313 31.03 -30.60 -1.35
CA VAL A 313 31.65 -30.52 0.00
C VAL A 313 31.99 -31.90 0.56
N GLU A 314 31.16 -32.93 0.31
CA GLU A 314 31.45 -34.32 0.67
C GLU A 314 32.65 -34.89 -0.13
N GLN A 315 32.74 -34.59 -1.42
CA GLN A 315 33.88 -34.97 -2.28
C GLN A 315 35.18 -34.27 -1.85
N ASP A 316 35.15 -32.96 -1.58
CA ASP A 316 36.30 -32.20 -1.08
C ASP A 316 36.81 -32.79 0.24
N ARG A 317 35.90 -33.17 1.15
CA ARG A 317 36.25 -33.83 2.41
C ARG A 317 36.85 -35.23 2.18
N ALA A 318 36.37 -35.98 1.20
CA ALA A 318 36.95 -37.27 0.82
C ALA A 318 38.35 -37.11 0.21
N LEU A 319 38.55 -36.10 -0.64
CA LEU A 319 39.85 -35.75 -1.23
C LEU A 319 40.86 -35.31 -0.16
N GLN A 320 40.45 -34.45 0.79
CA GLN A 320 41.30 -34.08 1.93
C GLN A 320 41.73 -35.29 2.77
N ASN A 321 40.80 -36.21 3.05
CA ASN A 321 41.12 -37.46 3.76
C ASN A 321 42.07 -38.37 2.96
N GLN A 322 41.99 -38.37 1.63
CA GLN A 322 42.94 -39.10 0.77
C GLN A 322 44.31 -38.41 0.74
N ASN A 323 44.37 -37.08 0.66
CA ASN A 323 45.62 -36.33 0.67
C ASN A 323 46.39 -36.54 1.98
N GLN A 324 45.71 -36.48 3.13
CA GLN A 324 46.30 -36.81 4.43
C GLN A 324 46.86 -38.24 4.50
N ARG A 325 46.26 -39.20 3.79
CA ARG A 325 46.79 -40.57 3.69
C ARG A 325 48.00 -40.67 2.77
N LEU A 326 48.05 -39.86 1.70
CA LEU A 326 49.24 -39.76 0.84
C LEU A 326 50.40 -39.10 1.59
N GLU A 327 50.16 -37.99 2.30
CA GLU A 327 51.14 -37.34 3.19
C GLU A 327 51.70 -38.32 4.24
N GLN A 328 50.83 -39.15 4.85
CA GLN A 328 51.25 -40.23 5.76
C GLN A 328 52.07 -41.31 5.05
N LEU A 329 51.71 -41.69 3.83
CA LEU A 329 52.45 -42.69 3.04
C LEU A 329 53.84 -42.17 2.64
N ASP A 330 53.94 -40.90 2.25
CA ASP A 330 55.20 -40.24 1.89
C ASP A 330 56.11 -40.06 3.12
N ALA A 331 55.54 -39.72 4.28
CA ALA A 331 56.28 -39.71 5.55
C ALA A 331 56.86 -41.11 5.87
N VAL A 332 56.05 -42.17 5.79
CA VAL A 332 56.51 -43.56 6.01
C VAL A 332 57.54 -43.98 4.95
N SER A 333 57.38 -43.56 3.69
CA SER A 333 58.32 -43.81 2.60
C SER A 333 59.68 -43.14 2.86
N SER A 334 59.66 -41.88 3.31
CA SER A 334 60.85 -41.13 3.72
C SER A 334 61.57 -41.80 4.91
N ASP A 335 60.82 -42.19 5.94
CA ASP A 335 61.34 -42.92 7.10
C ASP A 335 62.00 -44.24 6.68
N LEU A 336 61.31 -45.05 5.87
CA LEU A 336 61.86 -46.30 5.33
C LEU A 336 63.12 -46.07 4.50
N ARG A 337 63.16 -45.03 3.67
CA ARG A 337 64.33 -44.68 2.85
C ARG A 337 65.51 -44.23 3.71
N SER A 338 65.28 -43.47 4.78
CA SER A 338 66.32 -43.09 5.73
C SER A 338 66.89 -44.32 6.47
N ARG A 339 66.01 -45.27 6.84
CA ARG A 339 66.38 -46.52 7.50
C ARG A 339 67.15 -47.46 6.57
N GLU A 340 66.81 -47.48 5.28
CA GLU A 340 67.57 -48.19 4.25
C GLU A 340 68.97 -47.57 4.07
N GLN A 341 69.07 -46.24 4.00
CA GLN A 341 70.36 -45.54 3.92
C GLN A 341 71.24 -45.82 5.13
N GLN A 342 70.69 -45.82 6.34
CA GLN A 342 71.40 -46.21 7.56
C GLN A 342 71.89 -47.66 7.47
N SER A 343 71.03 -48.61 7.11
CA SER A 343 71.42 -50.01 6.95
C SER A 343 72.53 -50.20 5.89
N ARG A 344 72.51 -49.45 4.79
CA ARG A 344 73.60 -49.42 3.79
C ARG A 344 74.89 -48.81 4.35
N ALA A 345 74.81 -47.82 5.25
CA ALA A 345 75.97 -47.24 5.92
C ALA A 345 76.58 -48.23 6.92
N ASP A 346 75.75 -48.86 7.76
CA ASP A 346 76.15 -49.90 8.71
C ASP A 346 76.80 -51.09 7.98
N GLN A 347 76.24 -51.53 6.85
CA GLN A 347 76.81 -52.59 6.01
C GLN A 347 78.20 -52.20 5.47
N ARG A 348 78.39 -50.95 5.00
CA ARG A 348 79.72 -50.46 4.57
C ARG A 348 80.73 -50.41 5.72
N GLN A 349 80.28 -50.10 6.94
CA GLN A 349 81.13 -50.16 8.13
C GLN A 349 81.51 -51.61 8.46
N LEU A 350 80.57 -52.56 8.40
CA LEU A 350 80.84 -53.99 8.59
C LEU A 350 81.82 -54.54 7.54
N ASP A 351 81.67 -54.18 6.27
CA ASP A 351 82.59 -54.59 5.21
C ASP A 351 83.95 -53.84 5.28
N GLY A 352 84.00 -52.68 5.95
CA GLY A 352 85.24 -52.04 6.39
C GLY A 352 85.93 -52.84 7.49
N LEU A 353 85.23 -53.14 8.58
CA LEU A 353 85.73 -53.92 9.70
C LEU A 353 86.20 -55.32 9.27
N ARG A 354 85.45 -55.99 8.39
CA ARG A 354 85.85 -57.29 7.80
C ARG A 354 87.19 -57.21 7.06
N ARG A 355 87.43 -56.15 6.28
CA ARG A 355 88.71 -55.93 5.58
C ARG A 355 89.85 -55.61 6.55
N SER A 356 89.59 -54.83 7.60
CA SER A 356 90.58 -54.60 8.65
C SER A 356 90.92 -55.90 9.40
N LEU A 357 89.93 -56.75 9.63
CA LEU A 357 90.11 -58.04 10.31
C LEU A 357 90.86 -59.04 9.42
N SER A 358 90.58 -59.11 8.12
CA SER A 358 91.38 -59.92 7.18
C SER A 358 92.81 -59.40 7.09
N GLN A 359 93.02 -58.08 6.98
CA GLN A 359 94.37 -57.49 7.00
C GLN A 359 95.13 -57.79 8.29
N LEU A 360 94.46 -57.79 9.45
CA LEU A 360 95.07 -58.20 10.72
C LEU A 360 95.42 -59.69 10.72
N SER A 361 94.58 -60.56 10.16
CA SER A 361 94.84 -62.00 10.05
C SER A 361 95.95 -62.34 9.05
N ASP A 362 96.04 -61.62 7.92
CA ASP A 362 97.12 -61.74 6.96
C ASP A 362 98.45 -61.31 7.61
N ARG A 363 98.43 -60.19 8.36
CA ARG A 363 99.61 -59.67 9.08
C ARG A 363 100.00 -60.52 10.28
N GLU A 364 99.05 -61.17 10.94
CA GLU A 364 99.28 -62.21 11.95
C GLU A 364 99.96 -63.41 11.31
N ARG A 365 99.51 -63.85 10.11
CA ARG A 365 100.18 -64.91 9.36
C ARG A 365 101.60 -64.52 8.94
N GLU A 366 101.82 -63.32 8.42
CA GLU A 366 103.16 -62.79 8.13
C GLU A 366 104.06 -62.79 9.38
N LEU A 367 103.54 -62.44 10.56
CA LEU A 367 104.28 -62.50 11.83
C LEU A 367 104.57 -63.92 12.29
N VAL A 368 103.66 -64.87 12.06
CA VAL A 368 103.86 -66.30 12.34
C VAL A 368 104.89 -66.92 11.39
N ASP A 369 104.81 -66.60 10.09
CA ASP A 369 105.76 -67.04 9.08
C ASP A 369 107.15 -66.42 9.32
N PHE A 370 107.21 -65.13 9.68
CA PHE A 370 108.45 -64.48 10.12
C PHE A 370 109.03 -65.14 11.37
N ARG A 371 108.22 -65.41 12.39
CA ARG A 371 108.62 -66.18 13.58
C ARG A 371 109.17 -67.55 13.20
N MET A 372 108.55 -68.24 12.24
CA MET A 372 108.98 -69.56 11.76
C MET A 372 110.34 -69.48 11.04
N VAL A 373 110.51 -68.55 10.09
CA VAL A 373 111.76 -68.35 9.35
C VAL A 373 112.90 -67.93 10.29
N VAL A 374 112.65 -67.00 11.22
CA VAL A 374 113.66 -66.58 12.20
C VAL A 374 114.02 -67.74 13.13
N SER A 375 113.06 -68.57 13.57
CA SER A 375 113.36 -69.76 14.38
C SER A 375 114.24 -70.75 13.61
N GLN A 376 113.92 -71.02 12.34
CA GLN A 376 114.73 -71.88 11.46
C GLN A 376 116.15 -71.31 11.23
N MET A 377 116.29 -69.99 11.07
CA MET A 377 117.61 -69.33 10.94
C MET A 377 118.47 -69.40 12.21
N LEU A 378 117.87 -69.67 13.36
CA LEU A 378 118.52 -69.77 14.67
C LEU A 378 118.74 -71.23 15.12
N ASP A 379 118.44 -72.20 14.25
CA ASP A 379 118.37 -73.64 14.56
C ASP A 379 117.44 -73.96 15.77
N LEU A 380 116.42 -73.14 16.00
CA LEU A 380 115.38 -73.34 17.00
C LEU A 380 114.19 -74.09 16.37
N ASP A 381 113.70 -75.14 17.03
CA ASP A 381 112.56 -75.92 16.54
C ASP A 381 111.28 -75.08 16.54
N ALA A 382 110.91 -74.59 15.35
CA ALA A 382 109.76 -73.74 15.10
C ALA A 382 108.41 -74.44 15.38
N THR A 383 108.39 -75.76 15.55
CA THR A 383 107.16 -76.55 15.78
C THR A 383 106.80 -76.74 17.25
N ALA A 384 107.70 -76.38 18.18
CA ALA A 384 107.42 -76.41 19.62
C ALA A 384 106.38 -75.33 19.99
N LEU A 385 105.27 -75.74 20.61
CA LEU A 385 104.23 -74.82 21.11
C LEU A 385 104.77 -73.80 22.13
N ASP A 386 105.82 -74.18 22.85
CA ASP A 386 106.38 -73.43 23.98
C ASP A 386 107.46 -72.41 23.56
N LEU A 387 107.79 -72.30 22.26
CA LEU A 387 108.82 -71.39 21.77
C LEU A 387 108.33 -69.92 21.81
N THR A 388 108.64 -69.22 22.89
CA THR A 388 108.17 -67.83 23.07
C THR A 388 109.00 -66.84 22.25
N SER A 389 108.40 -65.69 21.91
CA SER A 389 109.12 -64.61 21.22
C SER A 389 110.35 -64.12 22.01
N TYR A 390 110.34 -64.27 23.33
CA TYR A 390 111.45 -63.92 24.21
C TYR A 390 112.68 -64.82 23.98
N ASP A 391 112.50 -66.12 23.74
CA ASP A 391 113.60 -67.06 23.53
C ASP A 391 114.28 -66.87 22.16
N ILE A 392 113.48 -66.48 21.16
CA ILE A 392 113.95 -66.10 19.81
C ILE A 392 114.75 -64.79 19.89
N ILE A 393 114.21 -63.76 20.57
CA ILE A 393 114.89 -62.48 20.79
C ILE A 393 116.21 -62.70 21.54
N LYS A 394 116.21 -63.49 22.62
CA LYS A 394 117.40 -63.79 23.42
C LYS A 394 118.47 -64.55 22.63
N SER A 395 118.08 -65.39 21.67
CA SER A 395 119.00 -66.07 20.75
C SER A 395 119.60 -65.12 19.71
N LEU A 396 118.79 -64.21 19.15
CA LEU A 396 119.27 -63.12 18.30
C LEU A 396 120.22 -62.17 19.05
N GLU A 397 119.91 -61.85 20.30
CA GLU A 397 120.79 -61.09 21.19
C GLU A 397 122.11 -61.84 21.40
N GLY A 398 122.09 -63.16 21.62
CA GLY A 398 123.30 -63.99 21.70
C GLY A 398 124.16 -63.95 20.42
N LEU A 399 123.53 -63.98 19.24
CA LEU A 399 124.22 -63.81 17.96
C LEU A 399 124.79 -62.41 17.76
N LEU A 400 124.07 -61.36 18.17
CA LEU A 400 124.57 -59.98 18.14
C LEU A 400 125.71 -59.74 19.15
N HIS A 401 125.70 -60.42 20.30
CA HIS A 401 126.77 -60.37 21.31
C HIS A 401 128.02 -61.14 20.86
N THR A 402 127.86 -62.26 20.13
CA THR A 402 128.99 -62.97 19.52
C THR A 402 129.58 -62.22 18.33
N TYR A 403 128.77 -61.49 17.56
CA TYR A 403 129.27 -60.56 16.53
C TYR A 403 130.00 -59.34 17.14
N HIS A 404 129.57 -58.86 18.31
CA HIS A 404 130.20 -57.73 19.01
C HIS A 404 131.63 -58.00 19.51
N HIS A 405 132.03 -59.26 19.70
CA HIS A 405 133.38 -59.58 20.18
C HIS A 405 134.46 -59.64 19.09
N HIS A 406 134.10 -59.60 17.79
CA HIS A 406 135.08 -59.76 16.70
C HIS A 406 135.39 -58.52 15.86
N LEU A 407 134.73 -57.36 16.08
CA LEU A 407 134.94 -56.17 15.24
C LEU A 407 135.21 -54.86 15.99
N HIS A 408 136.02 -54.92 17.04
CA HIS A 408 136.74 -53.73 17.53
C HIS A 408 137.85 -53.36 16.53
N HIS A 409 137.51 -52.64 15.44
CA HIS A 409 138.35 -51.65 14.73
C HIS A 409 137.69 -51.19 13.42
N HIS A 410 136.90 -50.10 13.46
CA HIS A 410 137.00 -48.89 12.59
C HIS A 410 135.69 -48.07 12.52
N HIS A 411 135.80 -46.78 12.88
CA HIS A 411 134.93 -45.62 12.55
C HIS A 411 133.45 -45.54 12.98
N HIS A 412 133.24 -44.74 14.04
CA HIS A 412 132.17 -43.73 14.15
C HIS A 412 132.34 -42.57 13.13
N PRO A 413 131.39 -41.61 12.99
CA PRO A 413 129.93 -41.63 13.26
C PRO A 413 129.10 -41.03 12.09
N GLY A 414 127.75 -41.18 12.10
CA GLY A 414 126.88 -40.71 11.00
C GLY A 414 125.42 -40.46 11.38
N ASN A 415 125.19 -39.44 12.22
CA ASN A 415 123.89 -38.93 12.66
C ASN A 415 122.86 -38.70 11.51
N MET A 416 121.66 -39.28 11.60
CA MET A 416 120.43 -38.75 10.97
C MET A 416 119.18 -39.20 11.73
N ALA A 417 118.40 -38.24 12.22
CA ALA A 417 117.13 -38.47 12.93
C ALA A 417 115.93 -38.33 11.98
N TRP A 418 115.10 -39.37 11.89
CA TRP A 418 113.77 -39.32 11.26
C TRP A 418 112.81 -40.19 12.08
N HIS A 419 112.13 -39.63 13.08
CA HIS A 419 110.82 -38.99 12.97
C HIS A 419 109.68 -39.94 12.56
N CYS A 420 108.96 -40.41 13.59
CA CYS A 420 107.61 -40.93 13.50
C CYS A 420 106.60 -39.76 13.41
N PRO A 421 105.59 -39.81 12.53
CA PRO A 421 104.43 -38.94 12.61
C PRO A 421 103.14 -39.76 12.73
N ALA A 422 102.63 -39.86 13.96
CA ALA A 422 101.18 -39.94 14.18
C ALA A 422 100.57 -38.53 14.08
N HIS A 423 99.24 -38.47 13.94
CA HIS A 423 98.36 -37.28 13.86
C HIS A 423 98.21 -36.58 12.51
N GLN A 424 97.00 -36.70 11.95
CA GLN A 424 96.20 -35.55 11.50
C GLN A 424 94.70 -35.89 11.61
N GLY A 425 93.97 -35.15 12.46
CA GLY A 425 92.60 -34.73 12.13
C GLY A 425 92.68 -33.51 11.20
N PRO A 426 91.57 -32.92 10.71
CA PRO A 426 90.39 -32.53 11.51
C PRO A 426 89.06 -32.98 10.81
N GLU A 427 87.85 -32.45 11.02
CA GLU A 427 87.33 -31.31 11.82
C GLU A 427 85.86 -31.54 12.21
N VAL A 428 85.23 -30.54 12.84
CA VAL A 428 83.76 -30.38 12.99
C VAL A 428 83.38 -28.99 12.48
N GLN A 429 82.32 -28.87 11.68
CA GLN A 429 81.54 -27.62 11.57
C GLN A 429 80.12 -27.84 11.01
N ASP A 430 79.15 -27.62 11.89
CA ASP A 430 77.93 -26.81 11.71
C ASP A 430 76.95 -27.03 10.54
N LEU A 431 75.77 -27.53 10.93
CA LEU A 431 74.44 -27.11 10.47
C LEU A 431 74.32 -25.56 10.40
N PRO A 432 73.49 -24.97 9.49
CA PRO A 432 72.04 -25.02 9.77
C PRO A 432 71.02 -24.86 8.61
N SER A 433 69.78 -25.25 8.94
CA SER A 433 68.50 -24.66 8.53
C SER A 433 67.84 -24.96 7.16
N SER A 434 66.50 -24.93 7.23
CA SER A 434 65.50 -24.75 6.16
C SER A 434 65.17 -25.99 5.32
N SER A 435 64.07 -26.73 5.53
CA SER A 435 62.63 -26.40 5.66
C SER A 435 61.90 -26.10 4.34
N SER A 436 61.11 -27.10 3.91
CA SER A 436 59.86 -27.06 3.13
C SER A 436 59.70 -26.08 1.95
N PHE A 437 59.44 -26.67 0.78
CA PHE A 437 58.46 -26.12 -0.16
C PHE A 437 57.08 -26.01 0.50
N ASP A 438 56.26 -25.05 0.09
CA ASP A 438 54.92 -25.38 -0.45
C ASP A 438 54.31 -24.26 -1.32
N LEU A 439 53.19 -24.59 -1.97
CA LEU A 439 52.62 -23.97 -3.19
C LEU A 439 51.57 -22.84 -2.92
N PRO A 440 50.88 -22.24 -3.93
CA PRO A 440 50.39 -20.84 -3.89
C PRO A 440 48.95 -20.69 -3.37
N PRO A 441 48.38 -19.46 -3.47
CA PRO A 441 47.05 -19.38 -4.08
C PRO A 441 46.84 -18.22 -5.08
N SER A 442 45.75 -18.33 -5.84
CA SER A 442 45.28 -17.41 -6.86
C SER A 442 44.91 -16.00 -6.37
N GLY A 443 45.25 -15.00 -7.19
CA GLY A 443 44.30 -14.12 -7.85
C GLY A 443 43.34 -13.24 -7.03
N SER A 444 43.46 -11.92 -7.22
CA SER A 444 42.31 -11.05 -7.54
C SER A 444 42.79 -9.71 -8.10
N ALA A 445 42.13 -9.24 -9.16
CA ALA A 445 42.29 -7.88 -9.69
C ALA A 445 41.10 -7.01 -9.26
N PRO A 446 41.26 -5.68 -9.26
CA PRO A 446 40.15 -4.78 -9.55
C PRO A 446 40.50 -3.78 -10.66
N LEU A 447 39.54 -3.46 -11.55
CA LEU A 447 39.17 -2.10 -12.01
C LEU A 447 38.29 -2.11 -13.30
N HIS A 448 37.34 -1.15 -13.31
CA HIS A 448 36.31 -0.73 -14.28
C HIS A 448 34.88 -1.20 -13.96
N GLU A 449 33.91 -0.32 -13.65
CA GLU A 449 33.40 0.91 -14.31
C GLU A 449 32.52 0.69 -15.56
N ALA A 450 31.21 0.69 -15.33
CA ALA A 450 30.10 1.20 -16.15
C ALA A 450 28.85 1.15 -15.22
N GLN A 451 27.94 2.11 -15.06
CA GLN A 451 27.28 3.05 -15.98
C GLN A 451 26.55 2.37 -17.15
N ILE A 452 25.33 1.88 -16.88
CA ILE A 452 24.04 2.49 -17.29
C ILE A 452 22.91 1.86 -16.46
#